data_AF-A0A3D0P2S0-F1
#
_entry.id   AF-A0A3D0P2S0-F1
#
_cell.length_a   1.000
_cell.length_b   1.000
_cell.length_c   1.000
_cell.angle_alpha   90.00
_cell.angle_beta   90.00
_cell.angle_gamma   90.00
#
_symmetry.space_group_name_H-M   'P 1'
#
loop_
_entity.id
_entity.type
_entity.pdbx_description
1 polymer ?
#
loop_
_entity_poly.entity_id
_entity_poly.type
_entity_poly.pdbx_seq_one_letter_code
_entity_poly.pdbx_strand_id
1 'polypeptide(L)'
;MLARLILSLTAIKLLQRKSDRDWIFLYVMAFFQVLLAAGMSISALYLASLVAFVFVMLSTIVVFEARKTAASIEELENFRHGSLTKSGVSARRLPVIAATLLAAIIIIAIPTFFFLPRVGGAGIGAGEGGVSTATGFSDTVRLGNFGRITQSDEVVMRVRLDAMPEDISEMKWRGIALDIFDNQSWRRSRPALRNVFERRGADVIQLDSAGNRETLLLQTFYVEPIDATALFNLPRAVAVQAPVPFVHRDVQDSFFFQRSGERKSYRVFSNLSRPHPDVLPN
;
A
#
# COMPACT_ATOMS: atom_id res chain seq x y z
N MET A 1 1.77 -17.00 -4.73
CA MET A 1 2.03 -18.35 -5.29
C MET A 1 3.12 -19.10 -4.52
N LEU A 2 4.28 -18.49 -4.25
CA LEU A 2 5.41 -19.09 -3.51
C LEU A 2 5.04 -19.63 -2.11
N ALA A 3 4.29 -18.88 -1.30
CA ALA A 3 3.90 -19.33 0.04
C ALA A 3 3.07 -20.63 0.05
N ARG A 4 2.19 -20.83 -0.94
CA ARG A 4 1.39 -22.06 -1.08
C ARG A 4 2.27 -23.25 -1.46
N LEU A 5 3.27 -23.03 -2.32
CA LEU A 5 4.21 -24.06 -2.77
C LEU A 5 5.11 -24.52 -1.60
N ILE A 6 5.61 -23.59 -0.79
CA ILE A 6 6.40 -23.90 0.40
C ILE A 6 5.54 -24.64 1.44
N LEU A 7 4.28 -24.23 1.66
CA LEU A 7 3.32 -24.94 2.53
C LEU A 7 3.08 -26.39 2.10
N SER A 8 2.82 -26.61 0.81
CA SER A 8 2.66 -27.97 0.28
C SER A 8 3.93 -28.81 0.42
N LEU A 9 5.11 -28.25 0.17
CA LEU A 9 6.37 -28.96 0.33
C LEU A 9 6.64 -29.33 1.80
N THR A 10 6.36 -28.42 2.75
CA THR A 10 6.47 -28.73 4.17
C THR A 10 5.51 -29.83 4.60
N ALA A 11 4.25 -29.81 4.11
CA ALA A 11 3.27 -30.84 4.44
C ALA A 11 3.68 -32.22 3.90
N ILE A 12 4.16 -32.29 2.65
CA ILE A 12 4.64 -33.53 2.03
C ILE A 12 5.88 -34.06 2.77
N LYS A 13 6.83 -33.18 3.09
CA LYS A 13 8.07 -33.58 3.81
C LYS A 13 7.79 -33.99 5.26
N LEU A 14 6.71 -33.48 5.87
CA LEU A 14 6.25 -33.92 7.19
C LEU A 14 5.75 -35.36 7.19
N LEU A 15 5.21 -35.84 6.06
CA LEU A 15 4.67 -37.19 5.89
C LEU A 15 5.74 -38.23 5.50
N GLN A 16 6.94 -37.80 5.10
CA GLN A 16 8.04 -38.69 4.73
C GLN A 16 8.83 -39.16 5.96
N ARG A 17 9.48 -40.34 5.83
CA ARG A 17 10.39 -40.88 6.85
C ARG A 17 11.59 -39.94 6.99
N LYS A 18 11.75 -39.33 8.16
CA LYS A 18 12.68 -38.22 8.39
C LYS A 18 14.08 -38.75 8.67
N SER A 19 15.07 -38.22 7.96
CA SER A 19 16.48 -38.30 8.33
C SER A 19 16.85 -37.12 9.25
N ASP A 20 17.94 -37.19 10.00
CA ASP A 20 18.37 -36.11 10.91
C ASP A 20 18.54 -34.75 10.22
N ARG A 21 18.93 -34.78 8.94
CA ARG A 21 19.07 -33.57 8.08
C ARG A 21 17.72 -32.94 7.71
N ASP A 22 16.63 -33.70 7.74
CA ASP A 22 15.31 -33.21 7.36
C ASP A 22 14.70 -32.30 8.42
N TRP A 23 15.08 -32.44 9.69
CA TRP A 23 14.64 -31.55 10.77
C TRP A 23 15.14 -30.12 10.56
N ILE A 24 16.42 -29.95 10.21
CA ILE A 24 17.00 -28.63 9.90
C ILE A 24 16.26 -28.00 8.71
N PHE A 25 15.99 -28.80 7.68
CA PHE A 25 15.28 -28.32 6.50
C PHE A 25 13.84 -27.89 6.81
N LEU A 26 13.13 -28.61 7.68
CA LEU A 26 11.79 -28.23 8.14
C LEU A 26 11.80 -26.94 8.95
N TYR A 27 12.78 -26.72 9.83
CA TYR A 27 12.92 -25.47 10.58
C TYR A 27 13.18 -24.27 9.67
N VAL A 28 14.09 -24.42 8.71
CA VAL A 28 14.41 -23.36 7.74
C VAL A 28 13.19 -23.03 6.89
N MET A 29 12.46 -24.04 6.41
CA MET A 29 11.23 -23.82 5.64
C MET A 29 10.14 -23.10 6.44
N ALA A 30 9.94 -23.47 7.71
CA ALA A 30 8.95 -22.83 8.56
C ALA A 30 9.33 -21.37 8.91
N PHE A 31 10.62 -21.10 9.10
CA PHE A 31 11.15 -19.74 9.23
C PHE A 31 10.87 -18.90 7.98
N PHE A 32 11.16 -19.43 6.79
CA PHE A 32 10.87 -18.73 5.53
C PHE A 32 9.37 -18.45 5.33
N GLN A 33 8.48 -19.34 5.76
CA GLN A 33 7.04 -19.10 5.71
C GLN A 33 6.63 -17.91 6.58
N VAL A 34 7.15 -17.83 7.81
CA VAL A 34 6.87 -16.71 8.73
C VAL A 34 7.48 -15.41 8.23
N LEU A 35 8.67 -15.47 7.62
CA LEU A 35 9.31 -14.32 6.99
C LEU A 35 8.48 -13.78 5.81
N LEU A 36 7.96 -14.68 4.95
CA LEU A 36 7.05 -14.29 3.87
C LEU A 36 5.73 -13.71 4.39
N ALA A 37 5.18 -14.27 5.46
CA ALA A 37 3.97 -13.74 6.11
C ALA A 37 4.21 -12.34 6.70
N ALA A 38 5.43 -12.05 7.18
CA ALA A 38 5.82 -10.74 7.70
C ALA A 38 5.73 -9.63 6.65
N GLY A 39 6.12 -9.94 5.40
CA GLY A 39 6.07 -9.00 4.29
C GLY A 39 4.66 -8.74 3.76
N MET A 40 3.74 -9.69 3.95
CA MET A 40 2.36 -9.60 3.43
C MET A 40 1.33 -9.11 4.45
N SER A 41 1.57 -9.29 5.77
CA SER A 41 0.54 -9.07 6.79
C SER A 41 0.87 -7.91 7.74
N ILE A 42 -0.02 -6.90 7.73
CA ILE A 42 -0.04 -5.79 8.68
C ILE A 42 -1.24 -6.01 9.61
N SER A 43 -1.22 -7.08 10.40
CA SER A 43 -2.32 -7.41 11.32
C SER A 43 -1.82 -7.92 12.67
N ALA A 44 -2.59 -7.70 13.73
CA ALA A 44 -2.29 -8.23 15.07
C ALA A 44 -2.22 -9.77 15.10
N LEU A 45 -2.93 -10.43 14.17
CA LEU A 45 -2.87 -11.88 13.97
C LEU A 45 -1.48 -12.36 13.55
N TYR A 46 -0.69 -11.54 12.83
CA TYR A 46 0.70 -11.86 12.50
C TYR A 46 1.59 -11.86 13.75
N LEU A 47 1.41 -10.90 14.66
CA LEU A 47 2.16 -10.86 15.91
C LEU A 47 1.86 -12.12 16.74
N ALA A 48 0.59 -12.48 16.87
CA ALA A 48 0.18 -13.70 17.57
C ALA A 48 0.77 -14.97 16.94
N SER A 49 0.77 -15.07 15.61
CA SER A 49 1.34 -16.23 14.91
C SER A 49 2.87 -16.28 14.98
N LEU A 50 3.55 -15.14 14.98
CA LEU A 50 5.00 -15.05 15.20
C LEU A 50 5.38 -15.54 16.60
N VAL A 51 4.67 -15.07 17.63
CA VAL A 51 4.89 -15.52 19.02
C VAL A 51 4.64 -17.02 19.16
N ALA A 52 3.53 -17.51 18.60
CA ALA A 52 3.21 -18.94 18.59
C ALA A 52 4.28 -19.77 17.84
N PHE A 53 4.76 -19.27 16.70
CA PHE A 53 5.82 -19.93 15.93
C PHE A 53 7.11 -20.04 16.72
N VAL A 54 7.58 -18.94 17.32
CA VAL A 54 8.78 -18.93 18.16
C VAL A 54 8.63 -19.91 19.34
N PHE A 55 7.47 -19.93 19.98
CA PHE A 55 7.18 -20.87 21.08
C PHE A 55 7.31 -22.33 20.67
N VAL A 56 6.65 -22.70 19.57
CA VAL A 56 6.68 -24.07 19.04
C VAL A 56 8.09 -24.44 18.60
N MET A 57 8.81 -23.53 17.94
CA MET A 57 10.16 -23.76 17.45
C MET A 57 11.15 -23.99 18.59
N LEU A 58 11.11 -23.15 19.64
CA LEU A 58 11.93 -23.33 20.84
C LEU A 58 11.61 -24.65 21.56
N SER A 59 10.32 -24.97 21.73
CA SER A 59 9.88 -26.20 22.37
C SER A 59 10.37 -27.43 21.59
N THR A 60 10.33 -27.38 20.26
CA THR A 60 10.80 -28.48 19.41
C THR A 60 12.33 -28.62 19.46
N ILE A 61 13.09 -27.51 19.47
CA ILE A 61 14.56 -27.55 19.66
C ILE A 61 14.91 -28.18 21.00
N VAL A 62 14.22 -27.78 22.08
CA VAL A 62 14.49 -28.28 23.43
C VAL A 62 14.19 -29.78 23.52
N VAL A 63 13.08 -30.24 22.95
CA VAL A 63 12.77 -31.68 22.89
C VAL A 63 13.78 -32.44 22.03
N PHE A 64 14.23 -31.86 20.91
CA PHE A 64 15.20 -32.48 20.02
C PHE A 64 16.58 -32.59 20.67
N GLU A 65 17.09 -31.53 21.29
CA GLU A 65 18.35 -31.54 22.04
C GLU A 65 18.27 -32.46 23.27
N ALA A 66 17.13 -32.50 23.98
CA ALA A 66 16.93 -33.44 25.08
C ALA A 66 16.96 -34.90 24.61
N ARG A 67 16.32 -35.21 23.47
CA ARG A 67 16.36 -36.56 22.86
C ARG A 67 17.74 -36.93 22.35
N LYS A 68 18.44 -36.00 21.69
CA LYS A 68 19.80 -36.19 21.19
C LYS A 68 20.79 -36.40 22.32
N THR A 69 20.65 -35.63 23.41
CA THR A 69 21.46 -35.80 24.62
C THR A 69 21.18 -37.15 25.27
N ALA A 70 19.90 -37.56 25.40
CA ALA A 70 19.53 -38.87 25.94
C ALA A 70 20.09 -40.03 25.10
N ALA A 71 19.99 -39.94 23.76
CA ALA A 71 20.52 -40.95 22.85
C ALA A 71 22.06 -41.05 22.91
N SER A 72 22.75 -39.91 23.01
CA SER A 72 24.22 -39.89 23.14
C SER A 72 24.71 -40.43 24.48
N ILE A 73 23.91 -40.29 25.55
CA ILE A 73 24.22 -40.87 26.87
C ILE A 73 24.01 -42.39 26.86
N GLU A 74 22.93 -42.87 26.24
CA GLU A 74 22.64 -44.30 26.10
C GLU A 74 23.69 -45.01 25.22
N GLU A 75 24.17 -44.34 24.18
CA GLU A 75 25.28 -44.83 23.34
C GLU A 75 26.58 -44.89 24.15
N LEU A 76 26.90 -43.87 24.95
CA LEU A 76 28.07 -43.89 25.86
C LEU A 76 27.95 -44.94 26.98
N GLU A 77 26.76 -45.20 27.51
CA GLU A 77 26.50 -46.23 28.54
C GLU A 77 26.65 -47.64 27.96
N ASN A 78 26.19 -47.89 26.72
CA ASN A 78 26.39 -49.16 26.03
C ASN A 78 27.86 -49.46 25.71
N PHE A 79 28.71 -48.44 25.55
CA PHE A 79 30.15 -48.60 25.34
C PHE A 79 30.96 -48.77 26.64
N ARG A 80 30.40 -48.47 27.81
CA ARG A 80 31.13 -48.53 29.09
C ARG A 80 30.31 -49.22 30.18
N HIS A 81 30.42 -50.54 30.22
CA HIS A 81 30.26 -51.27 31.48
C HIS A 81 31.40 -50.86 32.44
N GLY A 82 31.15 -49.86 33.28
CA GLY A 82 32.09 -49.46 34.33
C GLY A 82 31.97 -48.00 34.74
N SER A 83 31.18 -47.75 35.79
CA SER A 83 31.39 -46.74 36.83
C SER A 83 32.09 -45.42 36.44
N LEU A 84 31.34 -44.31 36.34
CA LEU A 84 31.44 -43.15 37.25
C LEU A 84 30.71 -41.90 36.74
N THR A 85 30.12 -41.20 37.71
CA THR A 85 29.79 -39.76 37.77
C THR A 85 28.67 -39.22 36.86
N LYS A 86 27.45 -39.20 37.43
CA LYS A 86 26.33 -38.34 37.02
C LYS A 86 26.73 -36.86 37.12
N SER A 87 27.13 -36.27 36.01
CA SER A 87 27.10 -34.82 35.84
C SER A 87 26.41 -34.47 34.52
N GLY A 88 25.20 -34.99 34.35
CA GLY A 88 24.28 -34.49 33.32
C GLY A 88 23.59 -33.24 33.86
N VAL A 89 23.72 -32.11 33.17
CA VAL A 89 22.89 -30.93 33.41
C VAL A 89 21.45 -31.41 33.48
N SER A 90 20.85 -31.35 34.67
CA SER A 90 19.57 -31.98 34.97
C SER A 90 18.56 -31.66 33.87
N ALA A 91 18.04 -32.68 33.19
CA ALA A 91 17.04 -32.56 32.12
C ALA A 91 15.81 -31.73 32.54
N ARG A 92 15.63 -31.52 33.84
CA ARG A 92 14.62 -30.66 34.47
C ARG A 92 14.88 -29.15 34.32
N ARG A 93 16.11 -28.71 34.03
CA ARG A 93 16.47 -27.29 33.84
C ARG A 93 16.26 -26.80 32.41
N LEU A 94 16.27 -27.70 31.42
CA LEU A 94 15.98 -27.40 30.01
C LEU A 94 14.62 -26.70 29.78
N PRO A 95 13.49 -27.16 30.36
CA PRO A 95 12.20 -26.46 30.16
C PRO A 95 12.16 -25.08 30.83
N VAL A 96 12.91 -24.88 31.92
CA VAL A 96 13.01 -23.57 32.60
C VAL A 96 13.83 -22.58 31.75
N ILE A 97 14.91 -23.05 31.13
CA ILE A 97 15.71 -22.25 30.20
C ILE A 97 14.87 -21.90 28.95
N ALA A 98 14.06 -22.84 28.45
CA ALA A 98 13.16 -22.59 27.32
C ALA A 98 12.08 -21.53 27.65
N ALA A 99 11.44 -21.65 28.82
CA ALA A 99 10.42 -20.72 29.27
C ALA A 99 10.97 -19.31 29.53
N THR A 100 12.18 -19.21 30.08
CA THR A 100 12.87 -17.94 30.32
C THR A 100 13.29 -17.27 29.01
N LEU A 101 13.81 -18.02 28.04
CA LEU A 101 14.13 -17.51 26.71
C LEU A 101 12.89 -17.00 25.98
N LEU A 102 11.78 -17.74 26.06
CA LEU A 102 10.50 -17.35 25.49
C LEU A 102 10.01 -16.03 26.08
N ALA A 103 10.03 -15.92 27.42
CA ALA A 103 9.61 -14.71 28.10
C ALA A 103 10.48 -13.51 27.67
N ALA A 104 11.80 -13.69 27.56
CA ALA A 104 12.71 -12.65 27.10
C ALA A 104 12.40 -12.21 25.66
N ILE A 105 12.12 -13.14 24.76
CA ILE A 105 11.76 -12.82 23.37
C ILE A 105 10.43 -12.05 23.31
N ILE A 106 9.41 -12.44 24.08
CA ILE A 106 8.12 -11.72 24.14
C ILE A 106 8.33 -10.29 24.67
N ILE A 107 9.12 -10.14 25.74
CA ILE A 107 9.42 -8.84 26.35
C ILE A 107 10.18 -7.92 25.39
N ILE A 108 11.02 -8.46 24.50
CA ILE A 108 11.75 -7.66 23.51
C ILE A 108 10.90 -7.40 22.27
N ALA A 109 10.17 -8.40 21.78
CA ALA A 109 9.42 -8.34 20.53
C ALA A 109 8.23 -7.39 20.61
N ILE A 110 7.48 -7.39 21.73
CA ILE A 110 6.30 -6.53 21.89
C ILE A 110 6.69 -5.04 21.81
N PRO A 111 7.61 -4.51 22.63
CA PRO A 111 8.02 -3.12 22.53
C PRO A 111 8.63 -2.81 21.16
N THR A 112 9.51 -3.67 20.64
CA THR A 112 10.14 -3.46 19.33
C THR A 112 9.10 -3.32 18.21
N PHE A 113 8.00 -4.08 18.26
CA PHE A 113 6.90 -3.98 17.31
C PHE A 113 6.14 -2.64 17.40
N PHE A 114 6.00 -2.06 18.59
CA PHE A 114 5.34 -0.78 18.79
C PHE A 114 6.26 0.44 18.60
N PHE A 115 7.55 0.30 18.94
CA PHE A 115 8.55 1.38 18.87
C PHE A 115 9.20 1.53 17.50
N LEU A 116 9.32 0.45 16.72
CA LEU A 116 9.74 0.59 15.33
C LEU A 116 8.57 1.16 14.54
N PRO A 117 8.69 2.37 13.95
CA PRO A 117 7.71 2.84 12.99
C PRO A 117 7.76 1.85 11.83
N ARG A 118 6.79 0.93 11.79
CA ARG A 118 6.64 -0.02 10.69
C ARG A 118 6.19 0.82 9.50
N VAL A 119 7.15 1.44 8.83
CA VAL A 119 6.98 2.32 7.67
C VAL A 119 6.00 1.63 6.73
N GLY A 120 4.82 2.22 6.59
CA GLY A 120 3.76 1.68 5.77
C GLY A 120 4.29 1.53 4.34
N GLY A 121 4.27 0.30 3.83
CA GLY A 121 4.36 0.01 2.40
C GLY A 121 5.60 0.54 1.67
N ALA A 122 6.79 0.02 1.98
CA ALA A 122 7.96 0.20 1.11
C ALA A 122 8.79 -1.09 1.04
N GLY A 123 8.16 -2.16 0.56
CA GLY A 123 8.87 -3.29 -0.05
C GLY A 123 8.99 -3.03 -1.55
N ILE A 124 10.13 -3.38 -2.14
CA ILE A 124 10.42 -3.25 -3.57
C ILE A 124 9.31 -3.98 -4.36
N GLY A 125 8.44 -3.22 -5.03
CA GLY A 125 7.27 -3.74 -5.75
C GLY A 125 5.92 -3.38 -5.11
N ALA A 126 5.61 -2.08 -5.05
CA ALA A 126 4.27 -1.57 -4.74
C ALA A 126 3.26 -2.05 -5.80
N GLY A 127 2.69 -3.22 -5.57
CA GLY A 127 1.53 -3.76 -6.29
C GLY A 127 0.24 -3.45 -5.54
N GLU A 128 -0.70 -2.85 -6.28
CA GLU A 128 -2.14 -2.68 -6.01
C GLU A 128 -2.55 -2.21 -4.61
N GLY A 129 -2.73 -0.89 -4.46
CA GLY A 129 -3.84 -0.37 -3.65
C GLY A 129 -3.52 0.44 -2.40
N GLY A 130 -2.31 0.98 -2.24
CA GLY A 130 -1.98 1.78 -1.06
C GLY A 130 -1.03 2.92 -1.34
N VAL A 131 -1.42 3.86 -2.20
CA VAL A 131 -0.72 5.15 -2.32
C VAL A 131 -1.25 6.07 -1.23
N SER A 132 -0.32 6.62 -0.45
CA SER A 132 -0.53 7.63 0.58
C SER A 132 -1.57 8.66 0.18
N THR A 133 -2.67 8.72 0.94
CA THR A 133 -3.76 9.67 0.74
C THR A 133 -3.25 11.08 1.06
N ALA A 134 -2.79 11.80 0.04
CA ALA A 134 -2.54 13.24 0.15
C ALA A 134 -3.83 13.90 0.65
N THR A 135 -3.75 14.55 1.81
CA THR A 135 -4.88 15.22 2.45
C THR A 135 -5.31 16.39 1.58
N GLY A 136 -6.32 16.21 0.72
CA GLY A 136 -6.85 17.30 -0.11
C GLY A 136 -7.67 16.88 -1.34
N PHE A 137 -7.40 15.69 -1.91
CA PHE A 137 -8.06 15.23 -3.15
C PHE A 137 -8.64 13.81 -3.02
N SER A 138 -9.26 13.52 -1.88
CA SER A 138 -10.05 12.31 -1.68
C SER A 138 -11.46 12.49 -2.23
N ASP A 139 -12.14 11.38 -2.57
CA ASP A 139 -13.57 11.36 -2.91
C ASP A 139 -14.49 11.78 -1.74
N THR A 140 -13.93 12.09 -0.56
CA THR A 140 -14.65 12.59 0.62
C THR A 140 -13.85 13.67 1.37
N VAL A 141 -14.51 14.75 1.73
CA VAL A 141 -13.98 15.87 2.52
C VAL A 141 -14.87 16.08 3.75
N ARG A 142 -14.31 15.99 4.96
CA ARG A 142 -15.03 16.31 6.21
C ARG A 142 -14.82 17.78 6.56
N LEU A 143 -15.90 18.48 6.94
CA LEU A 143 -15.78 19.84 7.48
C LEU A 143 -15.01 19.78 8.81
N GLY A 144 -14.02 20.65 8.98
CA GLY A 144 -13.02 20.59 10.06
C GLY A 144 -11.65 20.06 9.63
N ASN A 145 -11.57 19.20 8.60
CA ASN A 145 -10.30 18.80 8.00
C ASN A 145 -9.74 19.83 7.00
N PHE A 146 -10.53 20.84 6.61
CA PHE A 146 -10.07 21.94 5.74
C PHE A 146 -8.85 22.66 6.32
N GLY A 147 -8.76 22.78 7.65
CA GLY A 147 -7.62 23.40 8.34
C GLY A 147 -6.29 22.66 8.15
N ARG A 148 -6.31 21.34 7.91
CA ARG A 148 -5.07 20.56 7.66
C ARG A 148 -4.53 20.76 6.23
N ILE A 149 -5.39 21.08 5.27
CA ILE A 149 -4.98 21.36 3.88
C ILE A 149 -4.26 22.72 3.83
N THR A 150 -4.77 23.73 4.55
CA THR A 150 -4.15 25.06 4.63
C THR A 150 -2.84 25.10 5.42
N GLN A 151 -2.60 24.10 6.29
CA GLN A 151 -1.37 23.99 7.09
C GLN A 151 -0.24 23.21 6.41
N SER A 152 -0.47 22.67 5.21
CA SER A 152 0.53 21.93 4.45
C SER A 152 1.04 22.75 3.28
N ASP A 153 2.35 23.00 3.24
CA ASP A 153 3.04 23.66 2.12
C ASP A 153 3.46 22.66 1.01
N GLU A 154 2.88 21.46 1.01
CA GLU A 154 3.19 20.44 0.00
C GLU A 154 2.67 20.86 -1.38
N VAL A 155 3.57 20.90 -2.36
CA VAL A 155 3.20 21.24 -3.73
C VAL A 155 2.46 20.07 -4.36
N VAL A 156 1.18 20.26 -4.68
CA VAL A 156 0.34 19.22 -5.31
C VAL A 156 0.35 19.26 -6.85
N MET A 157 0.56 20.45 -7.41
CA MET A 157 0.45 20.70 -8.85
C MET A 157 1.23 21.94 -9.24
N ARG A 158 1.85 21.90 -10.43
CA ARG A 158 2.42 23.07 -11.11
C ARG A 158 1.74 23.23 -12.46
N VAL A 159 1.41 24.47 -12.81
CA VAL A 159 0.75 24.80 -14.08
C VAL A 159 1.60 25.79 -14.85
N ARG A 160 1.88 25.49 -16.11
CA ARG A 160 2.47 26.42 -17.07
C ARG A 160 1.39 26.90 -18.03
N LEU A 161 1.24 28.21 -18.16
CA LEU A 161 0.32 28.84 -19.10
C LEU A 161 1.13 29.31 -20.32
N ASP A 162 0.65 29.05 -21.53
CA ASP A 162 1.32 29.51 -22.76
C ASP A 162 1.16 31.02 -22.99
N ALA A 163 0.07 31.61 -22.50
CA ALA A 163 -0.14 33.05 -22.47
C ALA A 163 -0.58 33.46 -21.06
N MET A 164 0.05 34.49 -20.50
CA MET A 164 -0.30 34.97 -19.16
C MET A 164 -1.54 35.87 -19.25
N PRO A 165 -2.67 35.53 -18.60
CA PRO A 165 -3.81 36.43 -18.49
C PRO A 165 -3.47 37.64 -17.62
N GLU A 166 -4.15 38.78 -17.82
CA GLU A 166 -3.96 39.99 -17.00
C GLU A 166 -4.34 39.76 -15.53
N ASP A 167 -5.30 38.87 -15.26
CA ASP A 167 -5.72 38.52 -13.91
C ASP A 167 -5.68 37.00 -13.68
N ILE A 168 -4.67 36.58 -12.92
CA ILE A 168 -4.47 35.18 -12.49
C ILE A 168 -5.27 34.90 -11.20
N SER A 169 -5.63 35.94 -10.43
CA SER A 169 -6.19 35.79 -9.08
C SER A 169 -7.59 35.17 -9.09
N GLU A 170 -8.36 35.39 -10.15
CA GLU A 170 -9.68 34.80 -10.34
C GLU A 170 -9.65 33.38 -10.94
N MET A 171 -8.47 32.86 -11.28
CA MET A 171 -8.30 31.62 -11.99
C MET A 171 -8.54 30.41 -11.08
N LYS A 172 -9.60 29.65 -11.37
CA LYS A 172 -10.00 28.48 -10.59
C LYS A 172 -9.77 27.21 -11.38
N TRP A 173 -8.76 26.44 -10.98
CA TRP A 173 -8.54 25.09 -11.49
C TRP A 173 -9.51 24.13 -10.82
N ARG A 174 -10.36 23.53 -11.64
CA ARG A 174 -11.32 22.51 -11.23
C ARG A 174 -10.64 21.15 -11.20
N GLY A 175 -10.92 20.35 -10.17
CA GLY A 175 -10.53 18.94 -10.09
C GLY A 175 -11.75 18.05 -9.89
N ILE A 176 -12.17 17.86 -8.63
CA ILE A 176 -13.31 17.01 -8.24
C ILE A 176 -14.48 17.88 -7.80
N ALA A 177 -15.70 17.49 -8.18
CA ALA A 177 -16.92 18.01 -7.59
C ALA A 177 -17.51 16.99 -6.61
N LEU A 178 -17.93 17.47 -5.44
CA LEU A 178 -18.61 16.68 -4.41
C LEU A 178 -20.06 17.15 -4.33
N ASP A 179 -21.00 16.22 -4.31
CA ASP A 179 -22.43 16.49 -4.52
C ASP A 179 -23.32 15.92 -3.42
N ILE A 180 -22.83 14.98 -2.61
CA ILE A 180 -23.57 14.43 -1.48
C ILE A 180 -23.04 15.04 -0.19
N PHE A 181 -23.92 15.68 0.57
CA PHE A 181 -23.63 16.19 1.90
C PHE A 181 -24.33 15.34 2.97
N ASP A 182 -23.60 14.84 3.95
CA ASP A 182 -24.12 13.99 5.03
C ASP A 182 -24.13 14.70 6.41
N ASN A 183 -24.33 16.01 6.42
CA ASN A 183 -24.33 16.88 7.60
C ASN A 183 -22.96 17.11 8.26
N GLN A 184 -21.93 16.33 7.89
CA GLN A 184 -20.56 16.51 8.41
C GLN A 184 -19.48 16.44 7.31
N SER A 185 -19.79 15.85 6.17
CA SER A 185 -18.86 15.59 5.09
C SER A 185 -19.51 15.72 3.73
N TRP A 186 -18.71 16.18 2.80
CA TRP A 186 -19.01 16.17 1.38
C TRP A 186 -18.38 14.92 0.79
N ARG A 187 -19.14 14.16 0.03
CA ARG A 187 -18.67 12.98 -0.68
C ARG A 187 -19.16 13.02 -2.11
N ARG A 188 -18.43 12.35 -2.98
CA ARG A 188 -18.83 12.17 -4.37
C ARG A 188 -19.87 11.05 -4.47
N SER A 189 -20.94 11.27 -5.23
CA SER A 189 -21.84 10.20 -5.67
C SER A 189 -21.06 9.20 -6.53
N ARG A 190 -21.54 7.95 -6.60
CA ARG A 190 -20.87 6.94 -7.43
C ARG A 190 -20.77 7.48 -8.86
N PRO A 191 -19.57 7.49 -9.47
CA PRO A 191 -19.36 8.11 -10.77
C PRO A 191 -20.23 7.41 -11.81
N ALA A 192 -21.33 8.04 -12.19
CA ALA A 192 -22.02 7.73 -13.42
C ALA A 192 -21.13 8.28 -14.54
N LEU A 193 -20.19 7.46 -15.03
CA LEU A 193 -19.36 7.80 -16.17
C LEU A 193 -20.29 8.05 -17.36
N ARG A 194 -20.47 9.33 -17.73
CA ARG A 194 -21.48 9.73 -18.70
C ARG A 194 -20.97 9.55 -20.12
N ASN A 195 -19.71 9.92 -20.34
CA ASN A 195 -19.08 9.88 -21.65
C ASN A 195 -17.64 9.37 -21.53
N VAL A 196 -17.23 8.55 -22.50
CA VAL A 196 -15.84 8.15 -22.71
C VAL A 196 -15.35 8.87 -23.95
N PHE A 197 -14.32 9.70 -23.79
CA PHE A 197 -13.68 10.39 -24.91
C PHE A 197 -12.44 9.61 -25.31
N GLU A 198 -12.43 9.12 -26.55
CA GLU A 198 -11.31 8.37 -27.11
C GLU A 198 -10.33 9.29 -27.82
N ARG A 199 -9.06 8.92 -27.76
CA ARG A 199 -7.98 9.60 -28.49
C ARG A 199 -8.21 9.54 -29.99
N ARG A 200 -8.29 10.70 -30.64
CA ARG A 200 -8.40 10.82 -32.11
C ARG A 200 -7.08 11.32 -32.70
N GLY A 201 -6.42 10.48 -33.49
CA GLY A 201 -5.23 10.88 -34.25
C GLY A 201 -4.06 11.38 -33.39
N ALA A 202 -3.67 12.64 -33.59
CA ALA A 202 -2.42 13.29 -33.13
C ALA A 202 -2.32 13.53 -31.61
N ASP A 203 -2.60 12.51 -30.79
CA ASP A 203 -2.45 12.54 -29.33
C ASP A 203 -3.40 13.50 -28.60
N VAL A 204 -4.50 13.89 -29.24
CA VAL A 204 -5.49 14.80 -28.68
C VAL A 204 -6.83 14.09 -28.49
N ILE A 205 -7.42 14.29 -27.31
CA ILE A 205 -8.76 13.88 -26.94
C ILE A 205 -9.64 15.13 -26.96
N GLN A 206 -10.58 15.19 -27.90
CA GLN A 206 -11.53 16.31 -28.01
C GLN A 206 -12.65 16.10 -26.99
N LEU A 207 -12.84 17.07 -26.09
CA LEU A 207 -13.86 17.03 -25.02
C LEU A 207 -15.08 17.89 -25.35
N ASP A 208 -14.86 19.01 -26.05
CA ASP A 208 -15.91 19.97 -26.44
C ASP A 208 -15.54 20.69 -27.73
N SER A 209 -16.48 21.43 -28.33
CA SER A 209 -16.25 22.26 -29.51
C SER A 209 -15.64 23.61 -29.13
N ALA A 210 -14.56 24.00 -29.81
CA ALA A 210 -13.97 25.32 -29.64
C ALA A 210 -14.77 26.36 -30.44
N GLY A 211 -15.42 27.30 -29.75
CA GLY A 211 -16.13 28.42 -30.40
C GLY A 211 -15.18 29.38 -31.10
N ASN A 212 -14.41 30.15 -30.31
CA ASN A 212 -13.35 31.03 -30.80
C ASN A 212 -11.98 30.47 -30.40
N ARG A 213 -11.00 30.49 -31.32
CA ARG A 213 -9.62 30.06 -31.05
C ARG A 213 -8.85 31.05 -30.17
N GLU A 214 -9.18 32.34 -30.25
CA GLU A 214 -8.48 33.40 -29.51
C GLU A 214 -8.76 33.35 -28.00
N THR A 215 -9.86 32.72 -27.60
CA THR A 215 -10.24 32.56 -26.20
C THR A 215 -9.74 31.24 -25.60
N LEU A 216 -8.96 30.47 -26.37
CA LEU A 216 -8.36 29.22 -25.91
C LEU A 216 -7.03 29.50 -25.24
N LEU A 217 -6.91 29.03 -24.00
CA LEU A 217 -5.65 29.00 -23.27
C LEU A 217 -5.12 27.58 -23.19
N LEU A 218 -3.87 27.39 -23.63
CA LEU A 218 -3.14 26.15 -23.44
C LEU A 218 -2.44 26.15 -22.09
N GLN A 219 -2.65 25.08 -21.36
CA GLN A 219 -2.12 24.87 -20.02
C GLN A 219 -1.39 23.53 -19.96
N THR A 220 -0.19 23.52 -19.41
CA THR A 220 0.56 22.30 -19.15
C THR A 220 0.58 22.05 -17.64
N PHE A 221 0.02 20.91 -17.24
CA PHE A 221 -0.10 20.51 -15.84
C PHE A 221 0.96 19.47 -15.49
N TYR A 222 1.64 19.70 -14.37
CA TYR A 222 2.53 18.74 -13.73
C TYR A 222 1.98 18.42 -12.35
N VAL A 223 1.41 17.22 -12.20
CA VAL A 223 0.72 16.80 -10.97
C VAL A 223 1.62 15.80 -10.23
N GLU A 224 1.84 16.04 -8.95
CA GLU A 224 2.53 15.10 -8.07
C GLU A 224 1.71 13.80 -7.92
N PRO A 225 2.30 12.67 -7.52
CA PRO A 225 1.59 11.40 -7.39
C PRO A 225 0.64 11.45 -6.19
N ILE A 226 -0.53 12.04 -6.40
CA ILE A 226 -1.63 12.10 -5.45
C ILE A 226 -2.68 11.05 -5.81
N ASP A 227 -3.43 10.58 -4.82
CA ASP A 227 -4.51 9.60 -5.01
C ASP A 227 -5.76 10.19 -5.70
N ALA A 228 -5.58 11.30 -6.44
CA ALA A 228 -6.61 11.92 -7.24
C ALA A 228 -6.58 11.35 -8.65
N THR A 229 -7.71 10.80 -9.09
CA THR A 229 -7.91 10.41 -10.50
C THR A 229 -8.32 11.59 -11.38
N ALA A 230 -8.55 12.77 -10.77
CA ALA A 230 -9.03 13.95 -11.45
C ALA A 230 -7.99 14.57 -12.38
N LEU A 231 -8.49 14.99 -13.53
CA LEU A 231 -7.81 15.87 -14.47
C LEU A 231 -8.15 17.30 -14.06
N PHE A 232 -7.12 18.11 -13.83
CA PHE A 232 -7.26 19.52 -13.49
C PHE A 232 -7.37 20.36 -14.75
N ASN A 233 -8.36 21.23 -14.80
CA ASN A 233 -8.58 22.12 -15.93
C ASN A 233 -9.27 23.41 -15.49
N LEU A 234 -9.24 24.41 -16.37
CA LEU A 234 -10.10 25.58 -16.21
C LEU A 234 -11.54 25.25 -16.57
N PRO A 235 -12.52 26.10 -16.20
CA PRO A 235 -13.95 25.76 -16.20
C PRO A 235 -14.53 25.16 -17.50
N ARG A 236 -13.88 25.34 -18.66
CA ARG A 236 -14.28 24.70 -19.92
C ARG A 236 -13.09 24.07 -20.64
N ALA A 237 -12.84 22.77 -20.41
CA ALA A 237 -11.85 22.01 -21.17
C ALA A 237 -12.40 21.65 -22.56
N VAL A 238 -11.67 22.04 -23.60
CA VAL A 238 -12.04 21.80 -25.01
C VAL A 238 -11.32 20.57 -25.55
N ALA A 239 -10.05 20.42 -25.22
CA ALA A 239 -9.23 19.31 -25.66
C ALA A 239 -8.13 18.99 -24.65
N VAL A 240 -7.74 17.72 -24.57
CA VAL A 240 -6.69 17.23 -23.69
C VAL A 240 -5.68 16.46 -24.52
N GLN A 241 -4.40 16.75 -24.31
CA GLN A 241 -3.28 15.96 -24.82
C GLN A 241 -2.61 15.27 -23.63
N ALA A 242 -2.72 13.95 -23.57
CA ALA A 242 -2.22 13.14 -22.48
C ALA A 242 -1.89 11.73 -22.98
N PRO A 243 -0.89 11.04 -22.39
CA PRO A 243 -0.51 9.69 -22.78
C PRO A 243 -1.49 8.63 -22.23
N VAL A 244 -2.78 8.83 -22.47
CA VAL A 244 -3.86 7.94 -22.06
C VAL A 244 -4.77 7.61 -23.25
N PRO A 245 -5.37 6.40 -23.28
CA PRO A 245 -6.25 6.01 -24.37
C PRO A 245 -7.61 6.72 -24.32
N PHE A 246 -8.11 7.01 -23.13
CA PHE A 246 -9.42 7.63 -22.93
C PHE A 246 -9.45 8.54 -21.71
N VAL A 247 -10.41 9.48 -21.71
CA VAL A 247 -10.77 10.33 -20.58
C VAL A 247 -12.26 10.16 -20.31
N HIS A 248 -12.61 10.05 -19.03
CA HIS A 248 -14.01 9.99 -18.61
C HIS A 248 -14.49 11.36 -18.16
N ARG A 249 -15.76 11.67 -18.44
CA ARG A 249 -16.48 12.83 -17.90
C ARG A 249 -17.65 12.36 -17.05
N ASP A 250 -17.78 12.91 -15.86
CA ASP A 250 -18.92 12.65 -14.98
C ASP A 250 -20.08 13.61 -15.24
N VAL A 251 -21.16 13.45 -14.48
CA VAL A 251 -22.35 14.29 -14.59
C VAL A 251 -22.12 15.72 -14.08
N GLN A 252 -21.11 15.94 -13.25
CA GLN A 252 -20.74 17.25 -12.75
C GLN A 252 -19.81 18.01 -13.70
N ASP A 253 -19.35 17.42 -14.80
CA ASP A 253 -18.36 18.02 -15.70
C ASP A 253 -16.92 18.05 -15.15
N SER A 254 -16.59 17.07 -14.32
CA SER A 254 -15.21 16.75 -13.94
C SER A 254 -14.65 15.65 -14.84
N PHE A 255 -13.36 15.74 -15.16
CA PHE A 255 -12.66 14.80 -16.03
C PHE A 255 -11.73 13.88 -15.23
N PHE A 256 -11.62 12.62 -15.65
CA PHE A 256 -10.85 11.61 -14.92
C PHE A 256 -9.99 10.77 -15.84
N PHE A 257 -8.78 10.48 -15.35
CA PHE A 257 -7.87 9.50 -15.91
C PHE A 257 -7.98 8.17 -15.16
N GLN A 258 -7.49 7.10 -15.78
CA GLN A 258 -7.24 5.87 -15.06
C GLN A 258 -6.23 6.12 -13.91
N ARG A 259 -6.47 5.48 -12.77
CA ARG A 259 -5.61 5.59 -11.59
C ARG A 259 -4.22 5.08 -11.95
N SER A 260 -3.21 5.92 -11.73
CA SER A 260 -1.79 5.57 -11.88
C SER A 260 -1.06 6.22 -10.72
N GLY A 261 -0.16 5.46 -10.08
CA GLY A 261 0.67 5.95 -8.96
C GLY A 261 1.87 6.79 -9.40
N GLU A 262 1.96 7.10 -10.69
CA GLU A 262 3.06 7.88 -11.27
C GLU A 262 2.69 9.36 -11.40
N ARG A 263 3.73 10.21 -11.47
CA ARG A 263 3.59 11.62 -11.82
C ARG A 263 2.92 11.76 -13.18
N LYS A 264 1.92 12.64 -13.26
CA LYS A 264 1.18 12.90 -14.50
C LYS A 264 1.55 14.25 -15.07
N SER A 265 1.85 14.25 -16.36
CA SER A 265 2.00 15.46 -17.17
C SER A 265 1.02 15.41 -18.33
N TYR A 266 0.23 16.46 -18.49
CA TYR A 266 -0.75 16.57 -19.57
C TYR A 266 -0.98 18.03 -19.94
N ARG A 267 -1.49 18.23 -21.15
CA ARG A 267 -1.81 19.55 -21.68
C ARG A 267 -3.32 19.67 -21.88
N VAL A 268 -3.88 20.80 -21.53
CA VAL A 268 -5.32 21.07 -21.66
C VAL A 268 -5.51 22.39 -22.38
N PHE A 269 -6.33 22.37 -23.42
CA PHE A 269 -6.92 23.56 -24.02
C PHE A 269 -8.19 23.90 -23.27
N SER A 270 -8.29 25.10 -22.73
CA SER A 270 -9.49 25.56 -22.05
C SER A 270 -10.00 26.88 -22.61
N ASN A 271 -11.31 27.02 -22.70
CA ASN A 271 -11.94 28.27 -23.15
C ASN A 271 -12.18 29.19 -21.95
N LEU A 272 -11.64 30.40 -22.00
CA LEU A 272 -11.77 31.45 -20.98
C LEU A 272 -13.00 32.35 -21.17
N SER A 273 -13.76 32.17 -22.24
CA SER A 273 -14.95 32.97 -22.52
C SER A 273 -15.94 32.90 -21.38
N ARG A 274 -16.27 34.05 -20.79
CA ARG A 274 -17.39 34.15 -19.86
C ARG A 274 -18.69 34.20 -20.68
N PRO A 275 -19.67 33.32 -20.42
CA PRO A 275 -20.98 33.47 -21.04
C PRO A 275 -21.57 34.82 -20.64
N HIS A 276 -22.21 35.51 -21.59
CA HIS A 276 -22.93 36.74 -21.30
C HIS A 276 -24.03 36.42 -20.26
N PRO A 277 -24.28 37.29 -19.25
CA PRO A 277 -25.24 37.04 -18.18
C PRO A 277 -26.62 36.59 -18.69
N ASP A 278 -27.05 37.09 -19.85
CA ASP A 278 -28.34 36.79 -20.46
C ASP A 278 -28.50 35.34 -20.98
N VAL A 279 -27.42 34.56 -21.01
CA VAL A 279 -27.40 33.16 -21.51
C VAL A 279 -27.52 32.15 -20.35
N LEU A 280 -27.51 32.60 -19.10
CA LEU A 280 -27.68 31.72 -17.94
C LEU A 280 -29.16 31.31 -17.83
N PRO A 281 -29.47 30.00 -17.77
CA PRO A 281 -30.84 29.56 -17.48
C PRO A 281 -31.23 30.03 -16.08
N ASN A 282 -32.40 30.66 -15.97
CA ASN A 282 -33.06 31.00 -14.71
C ASN A 282 -33.29 29.78 -13.81
#